data_AF-A0A3G2E9Z4-F1
#
_entry.id   AF-A0A3G2E9Z4-F1
#
_cell.length_a   1.000
_cell.length_b   1.000
_cell.length_c   1.000
_cell.angle_alpha   90.00
_cell.angle_beta   90.00
_cell.angle_gamma   90.00
#
_symmetry.space_group_name_H-M   'P 1'
#
loop_
_entity.id
_entity.type
_entity.pdbx_description
1 polymer ?
#
loop_
_entity_poly.entity_id
_entity_poly.type
_entity_poly.pdbx_seq_one_letter_code
_entity_poly.pdbx_strand_id
1 'polypeptide(L)'
;MIVNPAQITRHHFANQAAPAYSLIRKVCTCGKASTAKQLAQHGKCAACALAAVCDAIMPGDFAKLQHMLGAVQQYPKSKWGWRNYFAAGSGQQHEAMQRLVAAGLATAGRAANGMTYFYATRLGCKAAGLDAASIKRAMED
;
A
#
# COMPACT_ATOMS: atom_id res chain seq x y z
N MET A 1 -8.45 4.41 18.86
CA MET A 1 -9.03 4.97 17.61
C MET A 1 -10.54 4.96 17.69
N ILE A 2 -11.16 6.12 17.95
CA ILE A 2 -12.61 6.27 17.81
C ILE A 2 -12.85 6.49 16.31
N VAL A 3 -13.36 5.47 15.63
CA VAL A 3 -13.72 5.58 14.21
C VAL A 3 -14.84 6.60 14.11
N ASN A 4 -14.61 7.74 13.43
CA ASN A 4 -15.59 8.80 13.35
C ASN A 4 -16.87 8.27 12.69
N PRO A 5 -18.02 8.25 13.40
CA PRO A 5 -19.27 7.70 12.87
C PRO A 5 -19.65 8.34 11.54
N ALA A 6 -19.42 9.65 11.37
CA ALA A 6 -19.75 10.39 10.15
C ALA A 6 -18.93 9.95 8.92
N GLN A 7 -17.69 9.49 9.11
CA GLN A 7 -16.90 8.92 8.00
C GLN A 7 -17.44 7.54 7.59
N ILE A 8 -17.81 6.70 8.56
CA ILE A 8 -18.42 5.39 8.28
C ILE A 8 -19.73 5.58 7.53
N THR A 9 -20.58 6.52 7.96
CA THR A 9 -21.85 6.79 7.28
C THR A 9 -21.63 7.32 5.86
N ARG A 10 -20.66 8.21 5.64
CA ARG A 10 -20.32 8.71 4.30
C ARG A 10 -19.82 7.61 3.37
N HIS A 11 -18.93 6.72 3.83
CA HIS A 11 -18.47 5.58 3.04
C HIS A 11 -19.60 4.61 2.74
N HIS A 12 -20.49 4.36 3.70
CA HIS A 12 -21.66 3.52 3.54
C HIS A 12 -22.63 4.11 2.48
N PHE A 13 -22.94 5.41 2.57
CA PHE A 13 -23.75 6.10 1.57
C PHE A 13 -23.09 6.14 0.19
N ALA A 14 -21.77 6.35 0.10
CA ALA A 14 -21.06 6.31 -1.17
C ALA A 14 -21.09 4.91 -1.82
N ASN A 15 -21.03 3.85 -1.01
CA ASN A 15 -21.17 2.48 -1.50
C ASN A 15 -22.61 2.14 -1.90
N GLN A 16 -23.62 2.72 -1.25
CA GLN A 16 -25.03 2.57 -1.65
C GLN A 16 -25.38 3.39 -2.89
N ALA A 17 -24.78 4.56 -3.06
CA ALA A 17 -24.92 5.40 -4.25
C ALA A 17 -24.15 4.85 -5.45
N ALA A 18 -23.18 3.95 -5.22
CA ALA A 18 -22.53 3.25 -6.30
C ALA A 18 -23.55 2.33 -6.98
N PRO A 19 -23.68 2.39 -8.32
CA PRO A 19 -24.64 1.56 -9.03
C PRO A 19 -24.35 0.08 -8.75
N ALA A 20 -25.40 -0.73 -8.55
CA ALA A 20 -25.32 -2.13 -8.14
C ALA A 20 -24.37 -2.98 -9.02
N TYR A 21 -24.19 -2.59 -10.29
CA TYR A 21 -23.24 -3.23 -11.20
C TYR A 21 -21.80 -3.23 -10.66
N SER A 22 -21.44 -2.24 -9.84
CA SER A 22 -20.08 -2.04 -9.33
C SER A 22 -19.62 -3.14 -8.37
N LEU A 23 -20.55 -3.82 -7.69
CA LEU A 23 -20.29 -4.89 -6.72
C LEU A 23 -20.47 -6.30 -7.28
N ILE A 24 -20.98 -6.44 -8.51
CA ILE A 24 -21.15 -7.72 -9.18
C ILE A 24 -19.80 -8.44 -9.22
N ARG A 25 -19.79 -9.70 -8.76
CA ARG A 25 -18.61 -10.54 -8.78
C ARG A 25 -18.36 -11.05 -10.20
N LYS A 26 -17.13 -10.87 -10.68
CA LYS A 26 -16.62 -11.39 -11.94
C LYS A 26 -15.29 -12.11 -11.70
N VAL A 27 -14.88 -12.93 -12.66
CA VAL A 27 -13.62 -13.68 -12.58
C VAL A 27 -12.56 -12.94 -13.39
N CYS A 28 -11.39 -12.75 -12.80
CA CYS A 28 -10.20 -12.25 -13.48
C CYS A 28 -9.58 -13.36 -14.33
N THR A 29 -8.76 -13.01 -15.33
CA THR A 29 -7.97 -13.96 -16.12
C THR A 29 -7.11 -14.92 -15.28
N CYS A 30 -6.70 -14.52 -14.08
CA CYS A 30 -5.98 -15.37 -13.13
C CYS A 30 -6.89 -16.34 -12.32
N GLY A 31 -8.17 -16.44 -12.65
CA GLY A 31 -9.17 -17.27 -11.95
C GLY A 31 -9.72 -16.69 -10.64
N LYS A 32 -9.19 -15.57 -10.14
CA LYS A 32 -9.63 -14.98 -8.86
C LYS A 32 -10.89 -14.12 -9.04
N ALA A 33 -11.78 -14.17 -8.06
CA ALA A 33 -12.94 -13.29 -8.01
C ALA A 33 -12.52 -11.82 -7.82
N SER A 34 -13.19 -10.93 -8.53
CA SER A 34 -13.04 -9.49 -8.44
C SER A 34 -14.40 -8.79 -8.63
N THR A 35 -14.45 -7.48 -8.41
CA THR A 35 -15.67 -6.70 -8.69
C THR A 35 -15.68 -6.26 -10.15
N ALA A 36 -16.86 -6.12 -10.75
CA ALA A 36 -16.98 -5.67 -12.12
C ALA A 36 -16.36 -4.27 -12.31
N LYS A 37 -16.46 -3.39 -11.31
CA LYS A 37 -15.79 -2.08 -11.32
C LYS A 37 -14.26 -2.20 -11.40
N GLN A 38 -13.64 -3.07 -10.59
CA GLN A 38 -12.19 -3.28 -10.59
C GLN A 38 -11.71 -3.77 -11.96
N LEU A 39 -12.42 -4.73 -12.56
CA LEU A 39 -12.07 -5.25 -13.88
C LEU A 39 -12.29 -4.22 -14.98
N ALA A 40 -13.36 -3.42 -14.93
CA ALA A 40 -13.60 -2.36 -15.91
C ALA A 40 -12.52 -1.26 -15.83
N GLN A 41 -12.08 -0.91 -14.62
CA GLN A 41 -11.09 0.16 -14.41
C GLN A 41 -9.65 -0.26 -14.72
N HIS A 42 -9.27 -1.50 -14.38
CA HIS A 42 -7.87 -1.94 -14.44
C HIS A 42 -7.62 -3.13 -15.36
N GLY A 43 -8.66 -3.76 -15.91
CA GLY A 43 -8.57 -5.00 -16.70
C GLY A 43 -8.18 -6.24 -15.88
N LYS A 44 -7.91 -6.11 -14.58
CA LYS A 44 -7.34 -7.17 -13.72
C LYS A 44 -7.78 -7.04 -12.28
N CYS A 45 -7.79 -8.16 -11.54
CA CYS A 45 -8.12 -8.14 -10.12
C CYS A 45 -7.08 -7.36 -9.30
N ALA A 46 -7.44 -6.95 -8.08
CA ALA A 46 -6.55 -6.19 -7.20
C ALA A 46 -5.20 -6.91 -6.94
N ALA A 47 -5.19 -8.24 -6.85
CA ALA A 47 -3.96 -9.00 -6.66
C ALA A 47 -3.05 -8.94 -7.89
N CYS A 48 -3.59 -9.10 -9.10
CA CYS A 48 -2.83 -8.96 -10.34
C CYS A 48 -2.40 -7.51 -10.59
N ALA A 49 -3.21 -6.53 -10.19
CA ALA A 49 -2.83 -5.13 -10.25
C ALA A 49 -1.63 -4.85 -9.36
N LEU A 50 -1.66 -5.34 -8.12
CA LEU A 50 -0.55 -5.21 -7.19
C LEU A 50 0.70 -5.95 -7.67
N ALA A 51 0.56 -7.17 -8.18
CA ALA A 51 1.68 -7.93 -8.74
C ALA A 51 2.36 -7.16 -9.88
N ALA A 52 1.59 -6.63 -10.82
CA ALA A 52 2.13 -5.82 -11.92
C ALA A 52 2.84 -4.53 -11.43
N VAL A 53 2.36 -3.92 -10.34
CA VAL A 53 3.07 -2.80 -9.71
C VAL A 53 4.40 -3.30 -9.16
N CYS A 54 4.41 -4.40 -8.41
CA CYS A 54 5.65 -4.99 -7.87
C CYS A 54 6.65 -5.38 -8.95
N ASP A 55 6.19 -5.95 -10.07
CA ASP A 55 7.04 -6.37 -11.19
C ASP A 55 7.68 -5.18 -11.92
N ALA A 56 7.04 -4.00 -11.87
CA ALA A 56 7.56 -2.77 -12.47
C ALA A 56 8.56 -2.02 -11.59
N ILE A 57 8.76 -2.45 -10.32
CA ILE A 57 9.71 -1.81 -9.41
C ILE A 57 11.14 -2.21 -9.77
N MET A 58 12.05 -1.25 -9.73
CA MET A 58 13.47 -1.50 -9.94
C MET A 58 14.03 -2.49 -8.89
N PRO A 59 14.89 -3.45 -9.27
CA PRO A 59 15.51 -4.36 -8.32
C PRO A 59 16.17 -3.61 -7.16
N GLY A 60 15.87 -4.04 -5.93
CA GLY A 60 16.43 -3.43 -4.70
C GLY A 60 15.65 -2.24 -4.13
N ASP A 61 14.70 -1.65 -4.86
CA ASP A 61 13.78 -0.65 -4.28
C ASP A 61 12.78 -1.34 -3.34
N PHE A 62 12.29 -2.52 -3.71
CA PHE A 62 11.38 -3.30 -2.87
C PHE A 62 12.00 -3.68 -1.51
N ALA A 63 13.31 -3.91 -1.46
CA ALA A 63 14.02 -4.15 -0.20
C ALA A 63 13.99 -2.93 0.74
N LYS A 64 13.94 -1.71 0.19
CA LYS A 64 13.80 -0.47 0.99
C LYS A 64 12.40 -0.34 1.56
N LEU A 65 11.37 -0.72 0.81
CA LEU A 65 9.99 -0.81 1.30
C LEU A 65 9.89 -1.80 2.47
N GLN A 66 10.51 -2.98 2.34
CA GLN A 66 10.56 -3.97 3.42
C GLN A 66 11.35 -3.43 4.63
N HIS A 67 12.50 -2.79 4.40
CA HIS A 67 13.28 -2.18 5.47
C HIS A 67 12.46 -1.12 6.21
N MET A 68 11.80 -0.20 5.52
CA MET A 68 10.92 0.83 6.09
C MET A 68 9.85 0.26 7.03
N LEU A 69 9.35 -0.95 6.74
CA LEU A 69 8.33 -1.64 7.53
C LEU A 69 8.88 -2.62 8.57
N GLY A 70 10.20 -2.81 8.61
CA GLY A 70 10.82 -3.88 9.40
C GLY A 70 10.38 -5.28 8.94
N ALA A 71 9.92 -5.42 7.70
CA ALA A 71 9.47 -6.67 7.09
C ALA A 71 10.66 -7.45 6.48
N VAL A 72 11.70 -7.65 7.30
CA VAL A 72 12.94 -8.33 6.92
C VAL A 72 13.08 -9.62 7.72
N GLN A 73 13.86 -10.57 7.21
CA GLN A 73 14.03 -11.92 7.78
C GLN A 73 14.50 -11.91 9.25
N GLN A 74 15.24 -10.88 9.66
CA GLN A 74 15.73 -10.71 11.03
C GLN A 74 14.61 -10.55 12.07
N TYR A 75 13.44 -10.05 11.67
CA TYR A 75 12.33 -9.83 12.59
C TYR A 75 11.22 -10.85 12.39
N PRO A 76 10.64 -11.39 13.48
CA PRO A 76 9.47 -12.25 13.37
C PRO A 76 8.32 -11.48 12.73
N LYS A 77 7.48 -12.17 11.94
CA LYS A 77 6.33 -11.55 11.25
C LYS A 77 5.41 -10.79 12.20
N SER A 78 5.29 -11.24 13.44
CA SER A 78 4.52 -10.56 14.49
C SER A 78 5.00 -9.14 14.79
N LYS A 79 6.26 -8.80 14.48
CA LYS A 79 6.84 -7.46 14.61
C LYS A 79 6.79 -6.64 13.32
N TRP A 80 6.40 -7.20 12.18
CA TRP A 80 6.34 -6.41 10.94
C TRP A 80 5.36 -5.24 11.08
N GLY A 81 5.69 -4.10 10.47
CA GLY A 81 4.90 -2.87 10.60
C GLY A 81 5.01 -2.17 11.96
N TRP A 82 5.91 -2.59 12.85
CA TRP A 82 6.22 -1.85 14.09
C TRP A 82 6.85 -0.47 13.85
N ARG A 83 7.38 -0.27 12.65
CA ARG A 83 7.86 1.02 12.14
C ARG A 83 7.26 1.24 10.76
N ASN A 84 7.11 2.50 10.37
CA ASN A 84 6.70 2.88 9.03
C ASN A 84 7.36 4.18 8.60
N TYR A 85 8.69 4.28 8.73
CA TYR A 85 9.41 5.45 8.26
C TYR A 85 10.76 5.07 7.67
N PHE A 86 11.16 5.82 6.65
CA PHE A 86 12.49 5.77 6.06
C PHE A 86 12.97 7.21 5.85
N ALA A 87 14.08 7.58 6.47
CA ALA A 87 14.70 8.88 6.25
C ALA A 87 15.77 8.74 5.16
N ALA A 88 15.63 9.48 4.06
CA ALA A 88 16.65 9.53 3.00
C ALA A 88 17.08 10.98 2.74
N GLY A 89 18.39 11.19 2.63
CA GLY A 89 18.99 12.47 2.23
C GLY A 89 18.91 12.67 0.72
N SER A 90 19.97 13.16 0.09
CA SER A 90 20.12 13.15 -1.37
C SER A 90 20.74 11.83 -1.88
N GLY A 91 20.58 11.55 -3.18
CA GLY A 91 21.24 10.43 -3.87
C GLY A 91 20.37 9.17 -4.04
N GLN A 92 21.02 8.04 -4.31
CA GLN A 92 20.35 6.81 -4.78
C GLN A 92 19.24 6.30 -3.86
N GLN A 93 19.38 6.44 -2.54
CA GLN A 93 18.34 6.02 -1.60
C GLN A 93 17.09 6.88 -1.74
N HIS A 94 17.26 8.20 -1.92
CA HIS A 94 16.15 9.12 -2.13
C HIS A 94 15.43 8.83 -3.43
N GLU A 95 16.17 8.65 -4.53
CA GLU A 95 15.60 8.34 -5.83
C GLU A 95 14.80 7.02 -5.81
N ALA A 96 15.31 6.01 -5.11
CA ALA A 96 14.58 4.77 -4.88
C ALA A 96 13.25 4.98 -4.13
N MET A 97 13.27 5.81 -3.07
CA MET A 97 12.04 6.16 -2.35
C MET A 97 11.07 6.95 -3.23
N GLN A 98 11.55 7.85 -4.08
CA GLN A 98 10.70 8.58 -5.04
C GLN A 98 10.08 7.64 -6.07
N ARG A 99 10.79 6.61 -6.54
CA ARG A 99 10.20 5.58 -7.42
C ARG A 99 9.10 4.79 -6.70
N LEU A 100 9.28 4.46 -5.42
CA LEU A 100 8.23 3.84 -4.60
C LEU A 100 7.02 4.78 -4.38
N VAL A 101 7.25 6.09 -4.26
CA VAL A 101 6.18 7.10 -4.21
C VAL A 101 5.42 7.17 -5.54
N ALA A 102 6.14 7.20 -6.66
CA ALA A 102 5.54 7.19 -8.00
C ALA A 102 4.72 5.91 -8.27
N ALA A 103 5.14 4.78 -7.71
CA ALA A 103 4.39 3.52 -7.75
C ALA A 103 3.20 3.47 -6.77
N GLY A 104 2.98 4.50 -5.95
CA GLY A 104 1.91 4.57 -4.94
C GLY A 104 2.14 3.68 -3.72
N LEU A 105 3.34 3.13 -3.54
CA LEU A 105 3.69 2.24 -2.44
C LEU A 105 4.23 2.99 -1.22
N ALA A 106 4.71 4.21 -1.42
CA ALA A 106 5.12 5.11 -0.36
C ALA A 106 4.51 6.51 -0.55
N THR A 107 4.58 7.33 0.48
CA THR A 107 4.32 8.77 0.45
C THR A 107 5.51 9.51 1.03
N ALA A 108 5.82 10.68 0.47
CA ALA A 108 6.82 11.57 1.03
C ALA A 108 6.15 12.45 2.10
N GLY A 109 6.69 12.41 3.32
CA GLY A 109 6.33 13.30 4.41
C GLY A 109 7.18 14.56 4.42
N ARG A 110 7.30 15.16 5.61
CA ARG A 110 8.03 16.43 5.77
C ARG A 110 9.54 16.25 5.55
N ALA A 111 10.14 17.21 4.85
CA ALA A 111 11.59 17.35 4.80
C ALA A 111 12.10 18.10 6.04
N ALA A 112 13.10 17.55 6.72
CA ALA A 112 13.75 18.15 7.88
C ALA A 112 15.24 17.83 7.88
N ASN A 113 16.09 18.80 8.22
CA ASN A 113 17.54 18.64 8.35
C ASN A 113 18.23 18.00 7.11
N GLY A 114 17.78 18.37 5.89
CA GLY A 114 18.31 17.80 4.65
C GLY A 114 17.86 16.36 4.33
N MET A 115 16.96 15.80 5.15
CA MET A 115 16.38 14.46 4.97
C MET A 115 14.90 14.58 4.65
N THR A 116 14.40 13.70 3.77
CA THR A 116 12.96 13.50 3.56
C THR A 116 12.54 12.21 4.23
N TYR A 117 11.49 12.29 5.05
CA TYR A 117 10.88 11.11 5.64
C TYR A 117 9.85 10.53 4.66
N PHE A 118 9.93 9.23 4.44
CA PHE A 118 8.99 8.49 3.63
C PHE A 118 8.24 7.48 4.47
N TYR A 119 6.98 7.25 4.13
CA TYR A 119 6.07 6.35 4.84
C TYR A 119 5.43 5.42 3.82
N ALA A 120 5.36 4.12 4.10
CA ALA A 120 4.65 3.19 3.23
C ALA A 120 3.15 3.49 3.26
N THR A 121 2.51 3.41 2.10
CA THR A 121 1.05 3.46 2.01
C THR A 121 0.44 2.13 2.44
N ARG A 122 -0.89 2.07 2.61
CA ARG A 122 -1.59 0.80 2.83
C ARG A 122 -1.36 -0.19 1.67
N LEU A 123 -1.18 0.32 0.45
CA LEU A 123 -0.81 -0.49 -0.70
C LEU A 123 0.63 -1.01 -0.57
N GLY A 124 1.57 -0.16 -0.17
CA GLY A 124 2.95 -0.54 0.14
C GLY A 124 3.06 -1.62 1.21
N CYS A 125 2.29 -1.52 2.28
CA CYS A 125 2.26 -2.55 3.33
C CYS A 125 1.76 -3.90 2.79
N LYS A 126 0.71 -3.90 1.97
CA LYS A 126 0.23 -5.12 1.30
C LYS A 126 1.27 -5.67 0.33
N ALA A 127 1.94 -4.81 -0.43
CA ALA A 127 3.01 -5.21 -1.35
C ALA A 127 4.14 -5.91 -0.59
N ALA A 128 4.56 -5.36 0.54
CA ALA A 128 5.58 -5.93 1.44
C ALA A 128 5.13 -7.20 2.19
N GLY A 129 3.89 -7.66 2.00
CA GLY A 129 3.37 -8.90 2.57
C GLY A 129 2.90 -8.79 4.02
N LEU A 130 2.60 -7.59 4.51
CA LEU A 130 2.02 -7.42 5.85
C LEU A 130 0.58 -7.95 5.89
N ASP A 131 0.23 -8.59 7.00
CA ASP A 131 -1.15 -8.97 7.30
C ASP A 131 -1.97 -7.78 7.82
N ALA A 132 -3.27 -7.99 8.05
CA ALA A 132 -4.17 -6.91 8.48
C ALA A 132 -3.75 -6.27 9.81
N ALA A 133 -3.23 -7.06 10.76
CA ALA A 133 -2.79 -6.57 12.07
C ALA A 133 -1.51 -5.73 11.96
N SER A 134 -0.56 -6.19 11.15
CA SER A 134 0.70 -5.49 10.89
C SER A 134 0.47 -4.23 10.06
N ILE A 135 -0.45 -4.26 9.08
CA ILE A 135 -0.88 -3.06 8.34
C ILE A 135 -1.51 -2.07 9.29
N LYS A 136 -2.39 -2.51 10.20
CA LYS A 136 -3.01 -1.63 11.18
C LYS A 136 -1.90 -0.92 11.96
N ARG A 137 -1.01 -1.68 12.61
CA ARG A 137 0.14 -1.17 13.37
C ARG A 137 1.00 -0.17 12.59
N ALA A 138 1.34 -0.48 11.34
CA ALA A 138 2.15 0.41 10.49
C ALA A 138 1.48 1.75 10.15
N MET A 139 0.15 1.83 10.29
CA MET A 139 -0.66 3.01 9.98
C MET A 139 -1.09 3.76 11.24
N GLU A 140 -0.80 3.24 12.44
CA GLU A 140 -1.05 3.92 13.71
C GLU A 140 0.22 4.70 14.08
N ASP A 141 0.37 5.90 13.52
CA ASP A 141 1.15 6.98 14.14
C ASP A 141 0.23 7.76 15.10
#